data_AF-A0A512IIB9-F1
#
_entry.id   AF-A0A512IIB9-F1
#
_cell.length_a   1.000
_cell.length_b   1.000
_cell.length_c   1.000
_cell.angle_alpha   90.00
_cell.angle_beta   90.00
_cell.angle_gamma   90.00
#
_symmetry.space_group_name_H-M   'P 1'
#
loop_
_entity.id
_entity.type
_entity.pdbx_description
1 polymer ?
#
loop_
_entity_poly.entity_id
_entity_poly.type
_entity_poly.pdbx_seq_one_letter_code
_entity_poly.pdbx_strand_id
1 'polypeptide(L)'
;MGDYDELARHAEHGGLAVKPGTVRRGPEAAEAARTALMAATGTTTAEEATRIAVGRPALGQEGKSPVVRARVPQALKDRLHQIAQEQHRNESEIVREALIAYIRLGEGASATVDQ
;
A
#
# COMPACT_ATOMS: atom_id res chain seq x y z
N MET A 1 -9.36 -4.66 36.18
CA MET A 1 -9.05 -5.40 34.94
C MET A 1 -10.30 -5.30 34.10
N GLY A 2 -10.25 -4.52 33.02
CA GLY A 2 -11.44 -4.07 32.31
C GLY A 2 -12.04 -5.19 31.46
N ASP A 3 -13.31 -5.02 31.07
CA ASP A 3 -14.02 -5.84 30.10
C ASP A 3 -13.17 -6.16 28.84
N TYR A 4 -12.36 -5.19 28.40
CA TYR A 4 -11.42 -5.35 27.29
C TYR A 4 -10.25 -6.31 27.55
N ASP A 5 -9.72 -6.40 28.78
CA ASP A 5 -8.62 -7.32 29.11
C ASP A 5 -9.11 -8.77 29.11
N GLU A 6 -10.37 -8.98 29.49
CA GLU A 6 -11.02 -10.29 29.49
C GLU A 6 -11.38 -10.73 28.08
N LEU A 7 -11.90 -9.81 27.26
CA LEU A 7 -12.14 -10.03 25.84
C LEU A 7 -10.83 -10.38 25.09
N ALA A 8 -9.74 -9.66 25.39
CA ALA A 8 -8.43 -9.93 24.80
C ALA A 8 -7.94 -11.35 25.12
N ARG A 9 -7.96 -11.75 26.40
CA ARG A 9 -7.61 -13.13 26.81
C ARG A 9 -8.49 -14.17 26.14
N HIS A 10 -9.78 -13.92 26.03
CA HIS A 10 -10.71 -14.84 25.36
C HIS A 10 -10.39 -15.00 23.87
N ALA A 11 -10.00 -13.91 23.20
CA ALA A 11 -9.56 -13.92 21.82
C ALA A 11 -8.26 -14.70 21.60
N GLU A 12 -7.26 -14.48 22.45
CA GLU A 12 -5.96 -15.16 22.39
C GLU A 12 -6.06 -16.67 22.55
N HIS A 13 -7.01 -17.13 23.38
CA HIS A 13 -7.28 -18.56 23.57
C HIS A 13 -8.19 -19.19 22.49
N GLY A 14 -8.54 -18.44 21.43
CA GLY A 14 -9.38 -18.95 20.34
C GLY A 14 -10.86 -19.12 20.70
N GLY A 15 -11.34 -18.43 21.75
CA GLY A 15 -12.73 -18.49 22.19
C GLY A 15 -13.71 -17.73 21.28
N LEU A 16 -13.20 -16.93 20.33
CA LEU A 16 -14.04 -16.17 19.40
C LEU A 16 -14.72 -17.08 18.38
N ALA A 17 -16.04 -17.21 18.52
CA ALA A 17 -16.89 -17.86 17.52
C ALA A 17 -17.48 -16.82 16.56
N VAL A 18 -17.49 -17.13 15.28
CA VAL A 18 -18.21 -16.32 14.28
C VAL A 18 -19.71 -16.48 14.51
N LYS A 19 -20.45 -15.37 14.51
CA LYS A 19 -21.90 -15.38 14.63
C LYS A 19 -22.52 -16.21 13.50
N PRO A 20 -23.37 -17.21 13.81
CA PRO A 20 -24.05 -17.99 12.77
C PRO A 20 -24.86 -17.09 11.83
N GLY A 21 -24.82 -17.39 10.53
CA GLY A 21 -25.54 -16.65 9.50
C GLY A 21 -24.90 -15.35 9.03
N THR A 22 -23.75 -14.94 9.58
CA THR A 22 -23.04 -13.72 9.13
C THR A 22 -21.87 -14.01 8.19
N VAL A 23 -21.62 -15.28 7.88
CA VAL A 23 -20.52 -15.69 7.00
C VAL A 23 -20.90 -15.43 5.55
N ARG A 24 -20.22 -14.49 4.92
CA ARG A 24 -20.26 -14.30 3.46
C ARG A 24 -19.23 -15.18 2.78
N ARG A 25 -19.49 -15.63 1.56
CA ARG A 25 -18.54 -16.45 0.76
C ARG A 25 -18.46 -15.97 -0.68
N GLY A 26 -17.37 -16.31 -1.35
CA GLY A 26 -17.20 -16.05 -2.78
C GLY A 26 -17.15 -14.55 -3.12
N PRO A 27 -17.71 -14.12 -4.26
CA PRO A 27 -17.62 -12.73 -4.73
C PRO A 27 -18.18 -11.71 -3.73
N GLU A 28 -19.27 -12.05 -3.04
CA GLU A 28 -19.89 -11.18 -2.03
C GLU A 28 -18.95 -10.94 -0.83
N ALA A 29 -18.18 -11.95 -0.43
CA ALA A 29 -17.17 -11.81 0.61
C ALA A 29 -16.01 -10.91 0.15
N ALA A 30 -15.58 -11.04 -1.11
CA ALA A 30 -14.50 -10.24 -1.67
C ALA A 30 -14.85 -8.74 -1.70
N GLU A 31 -16.06 -8.40 -2.14
CA GLU A 31 -16.54 -7.00 -2.17
C GLU A 31 -16.71 -6.42 -0.77
N ALA A 32 -17.30 -7.20 0.16
CA ALA A 32 -17.44 -6.78 1.55
C ALA A 32 -16.07 -6.57 2.23
N ALA A 33 -15.11 -7.45 1.96
CA ALA A 33 -13.75 -7.33 2.47
C ALA A 33 -13.03 -6.10 1.91
N ARG A 34 -13.11 -5.85 0.59
CA ARG A 34 -12.55 -4.66 -0.05
C ARG A 34 -13.10 -3.38 0.57
N THR A 35 -14.42 -3.31 0.75
CA THR A 35 -15.10 -2.16 1.36
C THR A 35 -14.64 -1.93 2.80
N ALA A 36 -14.57 -3.00 3.61
CA ALA A 36 -14.13 -2.91 4.99
C ALA A 36 -12.65 -2.49 5.12
N LEU A 37 -11.79 -3.02 4.25
CA LEU A 37 -10.37 -2.63 4.18
C LEU A 37 -10.22 -1.14 3.87
N MET A 38 -10.86 -0.66 2.80
CA MET A 38 -10.81 0.76 2.40
C MET A 38 -11.33 1.69 3.49
N ALA A 39 -12.44 1.33 4.16
CA ALA A 39 -12.99 2.10 5.26
C ALA A 39 -12.08 2.15 6.50
N ALA A 40 -11.40 1.03 6.82
CA ALA A 40 -10.50 0.95 7.97
C ALA A 40 -9.17 1.68 7.74
N THR A 41 -8.67 1.73 6.50
CA THR A 41 -7.40 2.37 6.15
C THR A 41 -7.56 3.80 5.62
N GLY A 42 -8.77 4.23 5.28
CA GLY A 42 -9.04 5.54 4.68
C GLY A 42 -8.57 5.67 3.22
N THR A 43 -8.37 4.55 2.53
CA THR A 43 -7.82 4.50 1.17
C THR A 43 -8.89 4.22 0.13
N THR A 44 -8.65 4.59 -1.12
CA THR A 44 -9.59 4.38 -2.23
C THR A 44 -9.27 3.15 -3.08
N THR A 45 -8.11 2.52 -2.85
CA THR A 45 -7.67 1.32 -3.60
C THR A 45 -7.19 0.22 -2.66
N ALA A 46 -7.34 -1.03 -3.13
CA ALA A 46 -6.90 -2.21 -2.39
C ALA A 46 -5.36 -2.31 -2.30
N GLU A 47 -4.63 -1.89 -3.35
CA GLU A 47 -3.16 -1.81 -3.29
C GLU A 47 -2.69 -0.84 -2.20
N GLU A 48 -3.34 0.30 -2.05
CA GLU A 48 -2.99 1.29 -1.03
C GLU A 48 -3.31 0.80 0.38
N ALA A 49 -4.49 0.18 0.58
CA ALA A 49 -4.84 -0.48 1.84
C ALA A 49 -3.80 -1.56 2.22
N THR A 50 -3.35 -2.34 1.23
CA THR A 50 -2.34 -3.39 1.43
C THR A 50 -0.99 -2.80 1.86
N ARG A 51 -0.55 -1.69 1.25
CA ARG A 51 0.70 -1.01 1.63
C ARG A 51 0.66 -0.48 3.07
N ILE A 52 -0.50 -0.05 3.55
CA ILE A 52 -0.68 0.40 4.93
C ILE A 52 -0.71 -0.80 5.88
N ALA A 53 -1.51 -1.82 5.57
CA ALA A 53 -1.72 -2.99 6.43
C ALA A 53 -0.46 -3.86 6.63
N VAL A 54 0.40 -3.97 5.60
CA VAL A 54 1.67 -4.71 5.66
C VAL A 54 2.77 -3.91 6.39
N GLY A 55 2.52 -2.62 6.67
CA GLY A 55 3.53 -1.67 7.09
C GLY A 55 4.35 -1.17 5.89
N ARG A 56 4.83 0.07 5.96
CA ARG A 56 5.64 0.67 4.89
C ARG A 56 6.88 -0.22 4.67
N PRO A 57 7.00 -0.94 3.54
CA PRO A 57 8.04 -1.94 3.37
C PRO A 57 9.42 -1.32 3.55
N ALA A 58 10.30 -1.99 4.31
CA ALA A 58 11.69 -1.60 4.39
C ALA A 58 12.27 -1.58 2.96
N LEU A 59 13.01 -0.53 2.62
CA LEU A 59 13.50 -0.27 1.27
C LEU A 59 14.68 -1.20 0.86
N GLY A 60 14.86 -2.34 1.53
CA GLY A 60 15.94 -3.31 1.35
C GLY A 60 16.23 -4.12 2.62
N GLN A 61 17.24 -5.01 2.56
CA GLN A 61 17.86 -5.61 3.75
C GLN A 61 18.52 -4.53 4.62
N GLU A 62 18.75 -4.81 5.90
CA GLU A 62 19.41 -3.89 6.84
C GLU A 62 20.70 -3.27 6.23
N GLY A 63 20.72 -1.95 6.09
CA GLY A 63 21.83 -1.22 5.46
C GLY A 63 21.42 0.06 4.74
N LYS A 64 22.40 0.77 4.16
CA LYS A 64 22.15 1.99 3.38
C LYS A 64 21.48 1.61 2.05
N SER A 65 20.28 2.14 1.79
CA SER A 65 19.61 1.96 0.50
C SER A 65 20.46 2.54 -0.65
N PRO A 66 20.55 1.85 -1.81
CA PRO A 66 21.19 2.39 -3.00
C PRO A 66 20.59 3.73 -3.45
N VAL A 67 21.43 4.63 -3.97
CA VAL A 67 21.02 5.99 -4.35
C VAL A 67 21.21 6.19 -5.85
N VAL A 68 20.14 6.62 -6.53
CA VAL A 68 20.20 7.10 -7.91
C VAL A 68 20.36 8.63 -7.90
N ARG A 69 21.41 9.14 -8.55
CA ARG A 69 21.63 10.59 -8.72
C ARG A 69 21.53 10.94 -10.20
N ALA A 70 20.63 11.86 -10.53
CA ALA A 70 20.47 12.38 -11.88
C ALA A 70 20.38 13.91 -11.84
N ARG A 71 20.94 14.57 -12.87
CA ARG A 71 20.71 16.00 -13.08
C ARG A 71 19.38 16.17 -13.80
N VAL A 72 18.55 17.08 -13.31
CA VAL A 72 17.26 17.40 -13.90
C VAL A 72 17.17 18.90 -14.17
N PRO A 73 16.42 19.33 -15.19
CA PRO A 73 16.10 20.74 -15.38
C PRO A 73 15.43 21.33 -14.14
N GLN A 74 15.70 22.60 -13.82
CA GLN A 74 15.16 23.25 -12.62
C GLN A 74 13.63 23.24 -12.60
N ALA A 75 13.00 23.52 -13.75
CA ALA A 75 11.54 23.49 -13.89
C ALA A 75 10.91 22.14 -13.51
N LEU A 76 11.61 21.03 -13.79
CA LEU A 76 11.13 19.69 -13.41
C LEU A 76 11.23 19.48 -11.89
N LYS A 77 12.30 19.97 -11.27
CA LYS A 77 12.49 19.93 -9.82
C LYS A 77 11.42 20.76 -9.10
N ASP A 78 11.13 21.96 -9.60
CA ASP A 78 10.11 22.83 -9.03
C ASP A 78 8.72 22.18 -9.12
N ARG A 79 8.43 21.54 -10.26
CA ARG A 79 7.17 20.80 -10.44
C ARG A 79 7.05 19.60 -9.50
N LEU A 80 8.13 18.85 -9.30
CA LEU A 80 8.17 17.76 -8.34
C LEU A 80 7.90 18.25 -6.91
N HIS A 81 8.49 19.38 -6.54
CA HIS A 81 8.28 19.99 -5.23
C HIS A 81 6.82 20.39 -5.01
N GLN A 82 6.19 21.01 -6.01
CA GLN A 82 4.76 21.37 -5.94
C GLN A 82 3.87 20.14 -5.71
N ILE A 83 4.10 19.07 -6.48
CA ILE A 83 3.34 17.82 -6.33
C ILE A 83 3.54 17.21 -4.94
N ALA A 84 4.78 17.25 -4.42
CA ALA A 84 5.10 16.77 -3.08
C ALA A 84 4.31 17.53 -2.00
N GLN A 85 4.21 18.85 -2.11
CA GLN A 85 3.43 19.68 -1.18
C GLN A 85 1.93 19.41 -1.28
N GLU A 86 1.38 19.37 -2.50
CA GLU A 86 -0.04 19.12 -2.75
C GLU A 86 -0.50 17.76 -2.20
N GLN A 87 0.35 16.75 -2.30
CA GLN A 87 0.03 15.39 -1.87
C GLN A 87 0.45 15.08 -0.43
N HIS A 88 1.15 16.00 0.26
CA HIS A 88 1.78 15.75 1.55
C HIS A 88 2.72 14.53 1.56
N ARG A 89 3.48 14.35 0.46
CA ARG A 89 4.39 13.21 0.25
C ARG A 89 5.83 13.68 0.08
N ASN A 90 6.78 12.78 0.31
CA ASN A 90 8.19 13.08 0.11
C ASN A 90 8.58 12.98 -1.38
N GLU A 91 9.41 13.89 -1.87
CA GLU A 91 9.89 13.86 -3.27
C GLU A 91 10.53 12.51 -3.65
N SER A 92 11.33 11.92 -2.75
CA SER A 92 11.99 10.63 -2.98
C SER A 92 11.02 9.45 -3.11
N GLU A 93 9.83 9.57 -2.53
CA GLU A 93 8.77 8.57 -2.66
C GLU A 93 8.11 8.68 -4.03
N ILE A 94 7.77 9.90 -4.45
CA ILE A 94 7.18 10.19 -5.76
C ILE A 94 8.14 9.74 -6.89
N VAL A 95 9.43 10.09 -6.78
CA VAL A 95 10.44 9.69 -7.77
C VAL A 95 10.57 8.17 -7.87
N ARG A 96 10.51 7.47 -6.72
CA ARG A 96 10.57 6.01 -6.69
C ARG A 96 9.37 5.38 -7.38
N GLU A 97 8.16 5.84 -7.09
CA GLU A 97 6.95 5.34 -7.74
C GLU A 97 6.95 5.61 -9.24
N ALA A 98 7.36 6.81 -9.65
CA ALA A 98 7.50 7.16 -11.06
C ALA A 98 8.50 6.25 -11.78
N LEU A 99 9.64 5.94 -11.15
CA LEU A 99 10.64 5.04 -11.71
C LEU A 99 10.12 3.60 -11.85
N ILE A 100 9.40 3.09 -10.84
CA ILE A 100 8.76 1.77 -10.89
C ILE A 100 7.73 1.73 -12.03
N ALA A 101 6.89 2.75 -12.14
CA ALA A 101 5.88 2.84 -13.20
C ALA A 101 6.52 2.90 -14.59
N TYR A 102 7.61 3.66 -14.75
CA TYR A 102 8.34 3.76 -16.01
C TYR A 102 8.95 2.41 -16.43
N ILE A 103 9.59 1.70 -15.50
CA ILE A 103 10.16 0.36 -15.78
C ILE A 103 9.07 -0.62 -16.19
N ARG A 104 7.96 -0.69 -15.45
CA ARG A 104 6.82 -1.57 -15.78
C ARG A 104 6.25 -1.27 -17.17
N LEU A 105 6.16 0.00 -17.54
CA LEU A 105 5.70 0.40 -18.86
C LEU A 105 6.66 -0.09 -19.97
N GLY A 106 7.97 0.01 -19.73
CA GLY A 106 8.99 -0.49 -20.65
C GLY A 106 8.99 -2.02 -20.78
N GLU A 107 8.81 -2.74 -19.67
CA GLU A 107 8.67 -4.21 -19.66
C GLU A 107 7.42 -4.67 -20.42
N GLY A 108 6.30 -3.96 -20.27
CA GLY A 108 5.07 -4.22 -21.03
C GLY A 108 5.21 -3.95 -22.53
N ALA A 109 6.01 -2.95 -22.93
CA ALA A 109 6.26 -2.64 -24.34
C ALA A 109 7.20 -3.67 -25.01
N SER A 110 8.21 -4.17 -24.29
CA SER A 110 9.13 -5.20 -24.79
C SER A 110 8.46 -6.56 -25.03
N ALA A 111 7.36 -6.87 -24.34
CA ALA A 111 6.61 -8.12 -24.56
C ALA A 111 5.84 -8.17 -25.90
N THR A 112 5.71 -7.03 -26.60
CA THR A 112 4.95 -6.91 -27.87
C THR A 112 5.80 -6.95 -29.13
N VAL A 113 7.14 -6.95 -29.02
CA VAL A 113 8.05 -6.85 -30.18
C VAL A 113 8.57 -8.23 -30.62
N ASP A 114 8.21 -9.30 -29.92
CA ASP A 114 8.73 -10.66 -30.14
C ASP A 114 7.63 -11.66 -30.59
N GLN A 115 6.73 -11.22 -31.49
CA GLN A 115 5.79 -12.09 -32.20
C GLN A 115 5.79 -11.82 -33.71
#